data_AF-A0A7M3SGD2-F1
#
_entry.id   AF-A0A7M3SGD2-F1
#
_cell.length_a   1.000
_cell.length_b   1.000
_cell.length_c   1.000
_cell.angle_alpha   90.00
_cell.angle_beta   90.00
_cell.angle_gamma   90.00
#
_symmetry.space_group_name_H-M   'P 1'
#
loop_
_entity.id
_entity.type
_entity.pdbx_description
1 polymer ?
#
loop_
_entity_poly.entity_id
_entity_poly.type
_entity_poly.pdbx_seq_one_letter_code
_entity_poly.pdbx_strand_id
1 'polypeptide(L)' 'MSEEATTLMARDESLGRAYPMVLERLLFVAAVVGFVVLQPSVMDAIDSPAWLSFIVGWCGLPIGLMLFTEFLGRVLQRVW' A
#
# COMPACT_ATOMS: atom_id res chain seq x y z
N MET A 1 7.10 -28.04 -32.66
CA MET A 1 7.68 -28.30 -31.33
C MET A 1 7.05 -27.30 -30.39
N SER A 2 6.30 -27.77 -29.39
CA SER A 2 5.61 -26.90 -28.43
C SER A 2 6.64 -26.44 -27.40
N GLU A 3 6.88 -25.14 -27.31
CA GLU A 3 7.74 -24.55 -26.28
C GLU A 3 6.99 -24.57 -24.95
N GLU A 4 7.03 -25.70 -24.25
CA GLU A 4 6.65 -25.74 -22.83
C GLU A 4 7.69 -24.93 -22.05
N ALA A 5 7.24 -23.82 -21.46
CA ALA A 5 8.04 -22.96 -20.60
C ALA A 5 8.33 -23.67 -19.26
N THR A 6 9.22 -24.65 -19.29
CA THR A 6 9.72 -25.32 -18.10
C THR A 6 10.64 -24.35 -17.35
N THR A 7 10.21 -23.86 -16.18
CA THR A 7 11.10 -23.13 -15.26
C THR A 7 12.20 -24.06 -14.74
N LEU A 8 13.29 -23.49 -14.22
CA LEU A 8 14.55 -24.17 -13.82
C LEU A 8 14.41 -25.40 -12.89
N MET A 9 13.22 -25.66 -12.33
CA MET A 9 12.94 -26.77 -11.41
C MET A 9 11.81 -27.71 -11.87
N ALA A 10 11.31 -27.57 -13.11
CA ALA A 10 10.17 -28.37 -13.63
C ALA A 10 8.98 -28.44 -12.64
N ARG A 11 8.78 -27.33 -11.91
CA ARG A 11 7.72 -27.18 -10.92
C ARG A 11 6.63 -26.32 -11.54
N ASP A 12 5.40 -26.81 -11.49
CA ASP A 12 4.21 -26.01 -11.74
C ASP A 12 4.13 -24.90 -10.67
N GLU A 13 4.68 -23.73 -10.99
CA GLU A 13 4.37 -22.51 -10.28
C GLU A 13 3.02 -22.02 -10.80
N SER A 14 1.99 -22.12 -9.96
CA SER A 14 0.74 -21.42 -10.24
C SER A 14 1.09 -19.94 -10.38
N LEU A 15 0.94 -19.39 -11.59
CA LEU A 15 0.99 -17.95 -11.83
C LEU A 15 0.13 -17.28 -10.75
N GLY A 16 0.79 -16.60 -9.80
CA GLY A 16 0.11 -15.87 -8.76
C GLY A 16 -0.94 -14.97 -9.42
N ARG A 17 -2.16 -14.96 -8.86
CA ARG A 17 -3.31 -14.25 -9.41
C ARG A 17 -2.86 -12.89 -9.96
N ALA A 18 -3.08 -12.63 -11.25
CA ALA A 18 -2.62 -11.41 -11.90
C ALA A 18 -3.26 -10.20 -11.20
N TYR A 19 -2.50 -9.56 -10.30
CA TYR A 19 -2.97 -8.40 -9.58
C TYR A 19 -3.09 -7.23 -10.57
N PRO A 20 -4.24 -6.54 -10.64
CA PRO A 20 -4.39 -5.41 -11.53
C PRO A 20 -3.47 -4.28 -11.08
N MET A 21 -2.31 -4.15 -11.74
CA MET A 21 -1.29 -3.15 -11.44
C MET A 21 -1.81 -1.71 -11.49
N VAL A 22 -2.91 -1.47 -12.21
CA VAL A 22 -3.62 -0.19 -12.24
C VAL A 22 -4.27 0.12 -10.89
N LEU A 23 -4.85 -0.87 -10.21
CA LEU A 23 -5.53 -0.69 -8.94
C LEU A 23 -4.53 -0.29 -7.84
N GLU A 24 -3.35 -0.90 -7.83
CA GLU A 24 -2.25 -0.52 -6.92
C GLU A 24 -1.87 0.95 -7.08
N ARG A 25 -1.70 1.39 -8.32
CA ARG A 25 -1.35 2.78 -8.64
C ARG A 25 -2.43 3.76 -8.17
N LEU A 26 -3.70 3.40 -8.33
CA LEU A 26 -4.81 4.22 -7.84
C LEU A 26 -4.83 4.31 -6.31
N LEU A 27 -4.58 3.20 -5.61
CA LEU A 27 -4.48 3.19 -4.15
C LEU A 27 -3.32 4.04 -3.64
N PHE A 28 -2.17 3.97 -4.32
CA PHE A 28 -1.03 4.83 -3.99
C PHE A 28 -1.34 6.31 -4.18
N VAL A 29 -1.95 6.68 -5.31
CA VAL A 29 -2.38 8.07 -5.56
C VAL A 29 -3.39 8.52 -4.49
N ALA A 30 -4.34 7.66 -4.14
CA ALA A 30 -5.31 7.94 -3.08
C ALA A 30 -4.63 8.14 -1.71
N ALA A 31 -3.60 7.36 -1.39
CA ALA A 31 -2.82 7.54 -0.17
C ALA A 31 -2.06 8.87 -0.16
N VAL A 32 -1.48 9.29 -1.29
CA VAL A 32 -0.82 10.61 -1.40
C VAL A 32 -1.82 11.75 -1.20
N VAL A 33 -2.99 11.67 -1.84
CA VAL A 33 -4.07 12.66 -1.65
C VAL A 33 -4.54 12.67 -0.19
N GLY A 34 -4.75 11.49 0.38
CA GLY A 34 -5.12 11.32 1.79
C GLY A 34 -4.10 11.92 2.74
N PHE A 35 -2.81 11.74 2.48
CA PHE A 35 -1.73 12.34 3.26
C PHE A 35 -1.85 13.87 3.24
N VAL A 36 -1.95 14.49 2.07
CA VAL A 36 -2.03 15.97 1.95
C VAL A 36 -3.26 16.53 2.69
N VAL A 37 -4.40 15.84 2.60
CA VAL A 37 -5.65 16.29 3.23
C VAL A 37 -5.68 16.06 4.75
N LEU A 38 -5.17 14.91 5.22
CA LEU A 38 -5.20 14.53 6.63
C LEU A 38 -4.06 15.15 7.43
N GLN A 39 -2.94 15.50 6.80
CA GLN A 39 -1.76 16.04 7.48
C GLN A 39 -2.06 17.22 8.41
N PRO A 40 -2.73 18.31 7.98
CA PRO A 40 -3.02 19.43 8.88
C PRO A 40 -3.85 18.97 10.09
N SER A 41 -4.88 18.14 9.86
CA SER A 41 -5.73 17.61 10.94
C SER A 41 -4.95 16.75 11.94
N VAL A 42 -3.96 15.98 11.48
CA VAL A 42 -3.10 15.16 12.35
C VAL A 42 -2.13 16.02 13.15
N MET A 43 -1.60 17.09 12.54
CA MET A 43 -0.75 18.05 13.25
C MET A 43 -1.51 18.77 14.37
N ASP A 44 -2.76 19.17 14.09
CA ASP A 44 -3.61 19.90 15.03
C ASP A 44 -4.21 19.01 16.13
N ALA A 45 -4.32 17.70 15.90
CA ALA A 45 -4.86 16.76 16.88
C ALA A 45 -3.94 16.51 18.09
N ILE A 46 -2.68 16.96 18.05
CA ILE A 46 -1.67 16.70 19.08
C ILE A 46 -1.15 18.03 19.62
N ASP A 47 -1.71 18.46 20.75
CA ASP A 47 -1.38 19.74 21.39
C ASP A 47 0.02 19.77 22.03
N SER A 48 0.43 18.68 22.68
CA SER A 48 1.72 18.62 23.38
C SER A 48 2.19 17.19 23.66
N PRO A 49 3.50 16.91 23.56
CA PRO A 49 4.56 17.83 23.14
C PRO A 49 4.64 17.96 21.59
N ALA A 50 5.03 19.15 21.10
CA ALA A 50 5.03 19.47 19.66
C ALA A 50 5.89 18.54 18.79
N TRP A 51 6.96 17.96 19.35
CA TRP A 51 7.78 16.98 18.64
C TRP A 51 7.02 15.68 18.33
N LEU A 52 6.07 15.30 19.19
CA LEU A 52 5.24 14.11 18.99
C LEU A 52 4.31 14.34 17.79
N SER A 53 3.71 15.53 17.71
CA SER A 53 2.89 15.94 16.57
C SER A 53 3.71 15.77 15.29
N PHE A 54 4.90 16.37 15.21
CA PHE A 54 5.80 16.25 14.07
C PHE A 54 6.10 14.79 13.66
N ILE A 55 6.45 13.92 14.61
CA ILE A 55 6.73 12.51 14.32
C ILE A 55 5.48 11.81 13.78
N VAL A 56 4.32 12.05 14.40
CA VAL A 56 3.08 11.37 14.01
C VAL A 56 2.61 11.85 12.64
N GLY A 57 2.62 13.14 12.33
CA GLY A 57 2.20 13.58 10.99
C GLY A 57 3.21 13.29 9.90
N TRP A 58 4.51 13.51 10.12
CA TRP A 58 5.49 13.34 9.05
C TRP A 58 6.01 11.92 8.88
N CYS A 59 5.94 11.08 9.92
CA CYS A 59 6.37 9.68 9.85
C CYS A 59 5.20 8.72 10.06
N GLY A 60 4.39 8.93 11.11
CA GLY A 60 3.29 8.04 11.47
C GLY A 60 2.20 7.95 10.40
N LEU A 61 1.70 9.08 9.93
CA LEU A 61 0.64 9.17 8.93
C LEU A 61 1.03 8.52 7.59
N PRO A 62 2.18 8.81 6.95
CA PRO A 62 2.53 8.17 5.68
C PRO A 62 2.77 6.67 5.87
N ILE A 63 3.38 6.23 6.97
CA ILE A 63 3.53 4.80 7.27
C ILE A 63 2.15 4.14 7.43
N GLY A 64 1.24 4.76 8.18
CA GLY A 64 -0.12 4.27 8.37
C GLY A 64 -0.91 4.16 7.07
N LEU A 65 -0.78 5.16 6.19
CA LEU A 65 -1.39 5.14 4.85
C LEU A 65 -0.81 4.03 3.97
N MET A 66 0.52 3.81 3.98
CA MET A 66 1.15 2.72 3.24
C MET A 66 0.68 1.35 3.74
N LEU A 67 0.64 1.15 5.06
CA LEU A 67 0.11 -0.07 5.66
C LEU A 67 -1.36 -0.30 5.30
N PHE A 68 -2.16 0.76 5.28
CA PHE A 68 -3.55 0.69 4.88
C PHE A 68 -3.69 0.30 3.40
N THR A 69 -2.90 0.88 2.49
CA THR A 69 -2.93 0.50 1.08
C THR A 69 -2.51 -0.95 0.85
N GLU A 70 -1.51 -1.44 1.57
CA GLU A 70 -1.05 -2.84 1.51
C GLU A 70 -2.14 -3.78 2.02
N PHE A 71 -2.77 -3.45 3.14
CA PHE A 71 -3.88 -4.22 3.69
C PHE A 71 -5.05 -4.31 2.70
N LEU A 72 -5.43 -3.17 2.11
CA LEU A 72 -6.51 -3.12 1.13
C LEU A 72 -6.17 -3.92 -0.13
N GLY A 73 -4.93 -3.83 -0.62
CA GLY A 73 -4.41 -4.63 -1.72
C GLY A 73 -4.53 -6.14 -1.46
N ARG A 74 -4.13 -6.59 -0.26
CA ARG A 74 -4.27 -8.00 0.15
C ARG A 74 -5.72 -8.46 0.29
N VAL A 75 -6.61 -7.60 0.79
CA VAL A 75 -8.05 -7.92 0.85
C VAL A 75 -8.61 -8.08 -0.56
N LEU A 76 -8.28 -7.16 -1.48
CA LEU A 76 -8.71 -7.22 -2.87
C LEU A 76 -8.19 -8.48 -3.58
N GLN A 77 -6.92 -8.85 -3.36
CA GLN A 77 -6.32 -10.09 -3.88
C GLN A 77 -6.99 -11.37 -3.35
N ARG A 78 -7.58 -11.33 -2.14
CA ARG A 78 -8.30 -12.48 -1.59
C ARG A 78 -9.72 -12.61 -2.14
N VAL A 79 -10.34 -11.48 -2.47
CA VAL A 79 -11.72 -11.45 -2.99
C VAL A 79 -11.75 -11.79 -4.48
N TRP A 80 -10.72 -11.40 -5.23
CA TRP A 80 -10.60 -11.65 -6.65
C TRP A 80 -9.84 -12.93 -6.96
#